data_AF-A0A258WZI0-F1
#
_entry.id   AF-A0A258WZI0-F1
#
_cell.length_a   1.000
_cell.length_b   1.000
_cell.length_c   1.000
_cell.angle_alpha   90.00
_cell.angle_beta   90.00
_cell.angle_gamma   90.00
#
_symmetry.space_group_name_H-M   'P 1'
#
loop_
_entity.id
_entity.type
_entity.pdbx_description
1 polymer ?
#
loop_
_entity_poly.entity_id
_entity_poly.type
_entity_poly.pdbx_seq_one_letter_code
_entity_poly.pdbx_strand_id
1 'polypeptide(L)'
;MSGQGLIGAVEAGGTKFVLALSTQQGEILARTRMPTNTPGETWLAMRAFFEQASAEHGPIDAFGVASFGPIDIDPASPAYGTFTTTPKPGWAGARFHDALGQ
;
A
#
# COMPACT_ATOMS: atom_id res chain seq x y z
N MET A 1 -24.12 -2.16 -15.08
CA MET A 1 -22.74 -1.83 -15.51
C MET A 1 -21.81 -2.26 -14.40
N SER A 2 -21.33 -3.50 -14.44
CA SER A 2 -20.29 -3.97 -13.52
C SER A 2 -18.96 -3.47 -14.06
N GLY A 3 -18.61 -2.21 -13.75
CA GLY A 3 -17.24 -1.73 -13.93
C GLY A 3 -16.36 -2.64 -13.08
N GLN A 4 -15.43 -3.37 -13.71
CA GLN A 4 -14.44 -4.12 -12.97
C GLN A 4 -13.50 -3.11 -12.33
N GLY A 5 -13.77 -2.75 -11.08
CA GLY A 5 -12.93 -1.81 -10.36
C GLY A 5 -11.52 -2.38 -10.17
N LEU A 6 -10.51 -1.52 -10.28
CA LEU A 6 -9.14 -1.92 -10.06
C LEU A 6 -8.76 -1.73 -8.59
N ILE A 7 -8.14 -2.75 -8.02
CA ILE A 7 -7.72 -2.79 -6.62
C ILE A 7 -6.20 -2.78 -6.57
N GLY A 8 -5.65 -1.77 -5.89
CA GLY A 8 -4.24 -1.75 -5.52
C GLY A 8 -4.01 -2.60 -4.27
N ALA A 9 -3.12 -3.58 -4.34
CA ALA A 9 -2.78 -4.45 -3.23
C ALA A 9 -1.38 -4.14 -2.72
N VAL A 10 -1.24 -3.99 -1.40
CA VAL A 10 0.02 -3.76 -0.70
C VAL A 10 0.24 -4.88 0.31
N GLU A 11 1.30 -5.65 0.13
CA GLU A 11 1.82 -6.58 1.13
C GLU A 11 3.12 -5.99 1.71
N ALA A 12 3.00 -5.29 2.83
CA ALA A 12 4.09 -4.62 3.51
C ALA A 12 4.79 -5.57 4.48
N GLY A 13 6.03 -5.94 4.17
CA GLY A 13 6.85 -6.86 4.97
C GLY A 13 7.97 -6.20 5.75
N GLY A 14 8.65 -7.03 6.56
CA GLY A 14 9.91 -6.75 7.26
C GLY A 14 10.97 -6.11 6.38
N THR A 15 11.21 -6.77 5.26
CA THR A 15 12.36 -6.61 4.38
C THR A 15 11.99 -6.26 2.95
N LYS A 16 10.74 -6.50 2.56
CA LYS A 16 10.24 -6.25 1.21
C LYS A 16 8.79 -5.82 1.26
N PHE A 17 8.39 -5.01 0.28
CA PHE A 17 7.01 -4.79 -0.09
C PHE A 17 6.74 -5.56 -1.39
N VAL A 18 5.56 -6.17 -1.47
CA VAL A 18 5.00 -6.67 -2.73
C VAL A 18 3.79 -5.80 -3.05
N LEU A 19 3.77 -5.24 -4.25
CA LEU A 19 2.68 -4.40 -4.71
C LEU A 19 2.06 -5.07 -5.94
N ALA A 20 0.74 -4.97 -6.06
CA ALA A 20 0.04 -5.44 -7.25
C ALA A 20 -1.13 -4.54 -7.60
N LEU A 21 -1.43 -4.45 -8.89
CA LEU A 21 -2.71 -3.96 -9.39
C LEU A 21 -3.51 -5.18 -9.84
N SER A 22 -4.77 -5.25 -9.43
CA SER A 22 -5.64 -6.39 -9.74
C SER A 22 -7.06 -5.99 -10.08
N THR A 23 -7.76 -6.85 -10.80
CA THR A 23 -9.22 -6.76 -10.94
C THR A 23 -9.90 -7.21 -9.65
N GLN A 24 -11.19 -6.86 -9.45
CA GLN A 24 -11.98 -7.37 -8.32
C GLN A 24 -12.07 -8.91 -8.26
N GLN A 25 -11.85 -9.60 -9.38
CA GLN A 25 -11.84 -11.06 -9.47
C GLN A 25 -10.48 -11.66 -9.05
N GLY A 26 -9.49 -10.82 -8.72
CA GLY A 26 -8.16 -11.24 -8.28
C GLY A 26 -7.17 -11.50 -9.41
N GLU A 27 -7.50 -11.11 -10.66
CA GLU A 27 -6.54 -11.17 -11.76
C GLU A 27 -5.46 -10.10 -11.56
N ILE A 28 -4.19 -10.49 -11.55
CA ILE A 28 -3.06 -9.57 -11.37
C ILE A 28 -2.68 -8.98 -12.73
N LEU A 29 -2.81 -7.66 -12.87
CA LEU A 29 -2.47 -6.91 -14.08
C LEU A 29 -1.02 -6.43 -14.05
N ALA A 30 -0.57 -5.97 -12.89
CA ALA A 30 0.82 -5.53 -12.66
C ALA A 30 1.28 -5.98 -11.27
N ARG A 31 2.57 -6.28 -11.12
CA ARG A 31 3.16 -6.65 -9.83
C ARG A 31 4.61 -6.22 -9.76
N THR A 32 5.03 -5.75 -8.59
CA THR A 32 6.45 -5.54 -8.29
C THR A 32 6.81 -6.02 -6.89
N ARG A 33 8.12 -6.16 -6.67
CA ARG A 33 8.71 -6.39 -5.35
C ARG A 33 9.84 -5.38 -5.15
N MET A 34 9.80 -4.67 -4.04
CA MET A 34 10.77 -3.64 -3.68
C MET A 34 11.28 -3.83 -2.25
N PRO A 35 12.51 -3.39 -1.92
CA PRO A 35 13.01 -3.45 -0.55
C PRO A 35 12.22 -2.52 0.39
N THR A 36 12.13 -2.91 1.66
CA THR A 36 11.65 -2.02 2.72
C THR A 36 12.82 -1.14 3.19
N ASN A 37 12.75 0.16 2.93
CA ASN A 37 13.75 1.14 3.35
C ASN A 37 13.15 2.06 4.42
N THR A 38 13.53 3.34 4.44
CA THR A 38 12.82 4.34 5.23
C THR A 38 11.39 4.56 4.68
N PRO A 39 10.42 5.03 5.50
CA PRO A 39 9.08 5.30 5.00
C PRO A 39 9.08 6.25 3.81
N GLY A 40 9.86 7.35 3.86
CA GLY A 40 9.93 8.31 2.75
C GLY A 40 10.32 7.66 1.41
N GLU A 41 11.36 6.82 1.41
CA GLU A 41 11.81 6.11 0.21
C GLU A 41 10.80 5.03 -0.24
N THR A 42 10.24 4.27 0.71
CA THR A 42 9.26 3.23 0.42
C THR A 42 7.95 3.80 -0.12
N TRP A 43 7.47 4.93 0.41
CA TRP A 43 6.28 5.61 -0.09
C TRP A 43 6.47 6.18 -1.49
N LEU A 44 7.61 6.79 -1.78
CA LEU A 44 7.92 7.30 -3.12
C LEU A 44 7.91 6.18 -4.17
N ALA A 45 8.61 5.07 -3.90
CA ALA A 45 8.65 3.95 -4.83
C ALA A 45 7.30 3.21 -4.95
N MET A 46 6.51 3.14 -3.87
CA MET A 46 5.16 2.58 -3.90
C MET A 46 4.20 3.42 -4.75
N ARG A 47 4.21 4.75 -4.58
CA ARG A 47 3.42 5.66 -5.43
C ARG A 47 3.81 5.56 -6.89
N ALA A 48 5.10 5.58 -7.19
CA ALA A 48 5.58 5.46 -8.57
C ALA A 48 5.09 4.18 -9.26
N PHE A 49 5.05 3.04 -8.54
CA PHE A 49 4.47 1.81 -9.08
C PHE A 49 2.97 1.94 -9.38
N PHE A 50 2.18 2.46 -8.43
CA PHE A 50 0.73 2.57 -8.63
C PHE A 50 0.34 3.64 -9.65
N GLU A 51 1.07 4.75 -9.73
CA GLU A 51 0.90 5.76 -10.78
C GLU A 51 1.16 5.16 -12.16
N GLN A 52 2.27 4.42 -12.32
CA GLN A 52 2.58 3.75 -13.58
C GLN A 52 1.53 2.70 -13.95
N ALA A 53 1.15 1.83 -13.00
CA ALA A 53 0.16 0.80 -13.24
C ALA A 53 -1.22 1.39 -13.54
N SER A 54 -1.59 2.50 -12.89
CA SER A 54 -2.85 3.18 -13.14
C SER A 54 -2.87 3.89 -14.51
N ALA A 55 -1.74 4.47 -14.92
CA ALA A 55 -1.61 5.05 -16.27
C ALA A 55 -1.75 3.98 -17.37
N GLU A 56 -1.31 2.75 -17.11
CA GLU A 56 -1.36 1.64 -18.06
C GLU A 56 -2.73 0.93 -18.11
N HIS A 57 -3.37 0.70 -16.95
CA HIS A 57 -4.54 -0.16 -16.85
C HIS A 57 -5.84 0.56 -16.49
N GLY A 58 -5.78 1.78 -15.96
CA GLY A 58 -6.94 2.57 -15.53
C GLY A 58 -6.88 3.04 -14.07
N PRO A 59 -7.86 3.86 -13.63
CA PRO A 59 -7.90 4.40 -12.27
C PRO A 59 -8.04 3.28 -11.23
N ILE A 60 -7.38 3.46 -10.08
CA ILE A 60 -7.50 2.58 -8.92
C ILE A 60 -8.70 3.00 -8.07
N ASP A 61 -9.61 2.08 -7.80
CA ASP A 61 -10.85 2.37 -7.06
C ASP A 61 -10.69 2.21 -5.55
N ALA A 62 -9.81 1.29 -5.12
CA ALA A 62 -9.54 1.05 -3.71
C ALA A 62 -8.18 0.39 -3.49
N PHE A 63 -7.70 0.48 -2.25
CA PHE A 63 -6.49 -0.21 -1.80
C PHE A 63 -6.80 -1.25 -0.72
N GLY A 64 -6.17 -2.42 -0.83
CA GLY A 64 -6.06 -3.41 0.23
C GLY A 64 -4.64 -3.44 0.78
N VAL A 65 -4.48 -3.32 2.09
CA VAL A 65 -3.16 -3.28 2.75
C VAL A 65 -3.06 -4.40 3.79
N ALA A 66 -2.14 -5.33 3.55
CA ALA A 66 -1.66 -6.29 4.53
C ALA A 66 -0.29 -5.82 5.03
N SER A 67 -0.18 -5.47 6.31
CA SER A 67 1.04 -4.86 6.86
C SER A 67 1.64 -5.66 8.01
N PHE A 68 2.97 -5.64 8.09
CA PHE A 68 3.66 -5.91 9.35
C PHE A 68 3.17 -4.91 10.43
N GLY A 69 3.20 -5.35 11.68
CA GLY A 69 2.77 -4.55 12.81
C GLY A 69 3.87 -4.28 13.83
N PRO A 70 3.49 -3.76 15.00
CA PRO A 70 2.17 -3.22 15.34
C PRO A 70 1.74 -2.03 14.46
N ILE A 71 0.49 -2.07 13.97
CA ILE A 71 -0.15 -1.02 13.21
C ILE A 71 -1.57 -0.81 13.76
N ASP A 72 -2.03 0.43 13.80
CA ASP A 72 -3.39 0.75 14.20
C ASP A 72 -4.36 0.34 13.08
N ILE A 73 -5.23 -0.64 13.40
CA ILE A 73 -6.20 -1.22 12.48
C ILE A 73 -7.64 -0.86 12.86
N ASP A 74 -7.86 -0.05 13.90
CA ASP A 74 -9.20 0.41 14.28
C ASP A 74 -9.65 1.52 13.33
N PRO A 75 -10.68 1.31 12.48
CA PRO A 75 -11.14 2.34 11.55
C PRO A 75 -11.73 3.57 12.25
N ALA A 76 -12.10 3.47 13.53
CA ALA A 76 -12.57 4.60 14.33
C ALA A 76 -11.42 5.43 14.93
N SER A 77 -10.18 4.91 14.91
CA SER A 77 -9.02 5.61 15.44
C SER A 77 -8.60 6.77 14.53
N PRO A 78 -8.33 7.97 15.07
CA PRO A 78 -7.72 9.05 14.28
C PRO A 78 -6.31 8.69 13.76
N ALA A 79 -5.70 7.64 14.33
CA ALA A 79 -4.42 7.09 13.92
C ALA A 79 -4.55 5.81 13.07
N TYR A 80 -5.72 5.48 12.53
CA TYR A 80 -5.89 4.35 11.62
C TYR A 80 -4.81 4.32 10.52
N GLY A 81 -4.26 3.14 10.26
CA GLY A 81 -3.20 2.93 9.27
C GLY A 81 -1.82 3.43 9.69
N THR A 82 -1.61 3.73 10.99
CA THR A 82 -0.34 4.26 11.53
C THR A 82 0.45 3.17 12.26
N PHE A 83 1.73 3.03 11.95
CA PHE A 83 2.64 2.15 12.67
C PHE A 83 2.87 2.69 14.10
N THR A 84 2.68 1.87 15.12
CA THR A 84 2.83 2.29 16.53
C THR A 84 4.23 1.99 17.04
N THR A 85 4.43 0.84 17.69
CA THR A 85 5.70 0.45 18.32
C THR A 85 6.43 -0.59 17.48
N THR A 86 7.33 -0.16 16.60
CA THR A 86 8.10 -1.07 15.72
C THR A 86 9.60 -0.99 15.98
N PRO A 87 10.34 -2.12 15.98
CA PRO A 87 11.79 -2.10 16.07
C PRO A 87 12.47 -1.59 14.79
N LYS A 88 11.71 -1.33 13.71
CA LYS A 88 12.26 -0.78 12.47
C LYS A 88 12.49 0.74 12.60
N PRO A 89 13.73 1.21 12.48
CA PRO A 89 14.03 2.64 12.59
C PRO A 89 13.21 3.47 11.59
N GLY A 90 12.63 4.57 12.09
CA GLY A 90 11.87 5.52 11.28
C GLY A 90 10.44 5.11 10.93
N TRP A 91 10.03 3.85 11.17
CA TRP A 91 8.67 3.40 10.84
C TRP A 91 7.62 3.76 11.90
N ALA A 92 8.01 3.94 13.16
CA ALA A 92 7.07 4.40 14.19
C ALA A 92 6.49 5.78 13.81
N GLY A 93 5.17 5.90 13.79
CA GLY A 93 4.44 7.10 13.38
C GLY A 93 4.22 7.26 11.87
N ALA A 94 4.81 6.40 11.02
CA ALA A 94 4.51 6.42 9.59
C ALA A 94 3.06 5.96 9.32
N ARG A 95 2.40 6.54 8.31
CA ARG A 95 0.99 6.26 8.00
C ARG A 95 0.80 5.91 6.53
N PHE A 96 0.01 4.89 6.22
CA PHE A 96 -0.28 4.54 4.81
C PHE A 96 -1.05 5.64 4.07
N HIS A 97 -1.90 6.41 4.77
CA HIS A 97 -2.63 7.54 4.18
C HIS A 97 -1.68 8.63 3.62
N ASP A 98 -0.46 8.76 4.16
CA ASP A 98 0.57 9.68 3.63
C ASP A 98 1.09 9.23 2.24
N ALA A 99 0.84 7.97 1.87
CA ALA A 99 1.31 7.36 0.63
C ALA A 99 0.19 7.08 -0.39
N LEU A 100 -1.00 6.66 0.07
CA LEU A 100 -2.08 6.19 -0.81
C LEU A 100 -3.17 7.25 -1.08
N GLY A 101 -3.17 8.38 -0.37
CA GLY A 101 -4.30 9.30 -0.38
C GLY A 101 -5.39 8.89 0.61
N GLN A 102 -6.39 9.76 0.79
CA GLN A 102 -7.37 9.67 1.89
C GLN A 102 -8.19 8.38 1.88
#